data_AF-A0A968TEQ3-F1
#
_entry.id   AF-A0A968TEQ3-F1
#
_cell.length_a   1.000
_cell.length_b   1.000
_cell.length_c   1.000
_cell.angle_alpha   90.00
_cell.angle_beta   90.00
_cell.angle_gamma   90.00
#
_symmetry.space_group_name_H-M   'P 1'
#
loop_
_entity.id
_entity.type
_entity.pdbx_description
1 polymer ?
#
loop_
_entity_poly.entity_id
_entity_poly.type
_entity_poly.pdbx_seq_one_letter_code
_entity_poly.pdbx_strand_id
1 'polypeptide(L)'
;VVPSGWNTPDTADEQQLLYFDAVFGSAMLISRAVLAQVGLFDERFFFYYEDIDLCVRARQHGFQIACDPAVSVVHAVAASTRRAPGLRMFYMGRSRQLFFDKHGTGWRRGLYLLQEPFQMARMVRARWLDAGAPADAIGYLGGCLVGLAMRVRGAQKAKR
;
A
#
# COMPACT_ATOMS: atom_id res chain seq x y z
N VAL A 1 10.13 -1.09 30.00
CA VAL A 1 8.79 -0.53 29.71
C VAL A 1 8.08 -1.55 28.83
N VAL A 2 7.05 -2.20 29.35
CA VAL A 2 6.27 -3.21 28.61
C VAL A 2 5.42 -2.45 27.59
N PRO A 3 5.34 -2.86 26.31
CA PRO A 3 4.44 -2.23 25.35
C PRO A 3 3.01 -2.42 25.86
N SER A 4 2.28 -1.32 26.03
CA SER A 4 0.85 -1.37 26.31
C SER A 4 0.14 -2.00 25.12
N GLY A 5 -0.49 -3.15 25.34
CA GLY A 5 -1.23 -3.85 24.30
C GLY A 5 -1.91 -5.12 24.82
N TRP A 6 -3.23 -5.15 24.64
CA TRP A 6 -4.19 -6.23 24.89
C TRP A 6 -4.67 -6.36 26.34
N ASN A 7 -5.97 -6.10 26.55
CA ASN A 7 -6.73 -6.36 27.79
C ASN A 7 -6.46 -5.46 29.02
N THR A 8 -5.97 -4.23 28.85
CA THR A 8 -5.96 -3.25 29.94
C THR A 8 -7.34 -2.56 30.06
N PRO A 9 -7.91 -2.39 31.27
CA PRO A 9 -9.17 -1.68 31.45
C PRO A 9 -9.03 -0.22 31.01
N ASP A 10 -10.10 0.32 30.41
CA ASP A 10 -10.21 1.74 30.04
C ASP A 10 -10.20 2.60 31.31
N THR A 11 -9.02 3.02 31.77
CA THR A 11 -8.92 4.17 32.67
C THR A 11 -9.02 5.43 31.83
N ALA A 12 -9.80 6.39 32.29
CA ALA A 12 -10.08 7.67 31.64
C ALA A 12 -8.85 8.62 31.63
N ASP A 13 -7.70 8.11 31.24
CA ASP A 13 -6.50 8.88 30.93
C ASP A 13 -6.54 9.28 29.46
N GLU A 14 -6.06 10.49 29.15
CA GLU A 14 -6.07 11.12 27.81
C GLU A 14 -5.97 10.09 26.68
N GLN A 15 -7.05 9.96 25.89
CA GLN A 15 -7.13 9.06 24.74
C GLN A 15 -6.00 9.39 23.76
N GLN A 16 -4.89 8.67 23.89
CA GLN A 16 -3.70 8.95 23.13
C GLN A 16 -3.85 8.34 21.74
N LEU A 17 -4.02 9.21 20.76
CA LEU A 17 -3.97 8.82 19.36
C LEU A 17 -2.64 8.13 19.04
N LEU A 18 -2.70 7.02 18.31
CA LEU A 18 -1.53 6.29 17.84
C LEU A 18 -1.14 6.79 16.46
N TYR A 19 0.07 7.33 16.30
CA TYR A 19 0.54 7.93 15.05
C TYR A 19 1.26 6.92 14.16
N PHE A 20 1.00 7.00 12.85
CA PHE A 20 1.55 6.10 11.84
C PHE A 20 2.05 6.83 10.59
N ASP A 21 2.84 6.14 9.77
CA ASP A 21 3.26 6.63 8.46
C ASP A 21 2.18 6.43 7.38
N ALA A 22 1.36 5.39 7.53
CA ALA A 22 0.22 5.11 6.69
C ALA A 22 -0.74 4.17 7.44
N VAL A 23 -2.01 4.19 7.04
CA VAL A 23 -3.07 3.29 7.54
C VAL A 23 -3.79 2.66 6.36
N PHE A 24 -4.44 1.52 6.60
CA PHE A 24 -5.24 0.86 5.57
C PHE A 24 -6.53 1.65 5.31
N GLY A 25 -6.87 1.82 4.03
CA GLY A 25 -8.10 2.49 3.60
C GLY A 25 -9.39 1.76 3.94
N SER A 26 -9.34 0.57 4.57
CA SER A 26 -10.51 -0.21 4.99
C SER A 26 -11.41 0.52 5.98
N ALA A 27 -10.84 1.41 6.80
CA ALA A 27 -11.56 2.24 7.76
C ALA A 27 -10.75 3.52 7.99
N MET A 28 -11.03 4.56 7.18
CA MET A 28 -10.29 5.81 7.22
C MET A 28 -11.25 7.00 7.11
N LEU A 29 -11.07 7.98 7.99
CA LEU A 29 -11.71 9.28 7.90
C LEU A 29 -10.68 10.29 7.41
N ILE A 30 -11.01 11.03 6.37
CA ILE A 30 -10.12 12.02 5.77
C ILE A 30 -10.80 13.38 5.85
N SER A 31 -10.11 14.37 6.42
CA SER A 31 -10.67 15.72 6.47
C SER A 31 -10.77 16.32 5.07
N ARG A 32 -11.77 17.17 4.85
CA ARG A 32 -11.90 17.91 3.59
C ARG A 32 -10.66 18.76 3.30
N ALA A 33 -10.01 19.29 4.33
CA ALA A 33 -8.78 20.08 4.20
C ALA A 33 -7.64 19.26 3.60
N VAL A 34 -7.47 17.99 4.02
CA VAL A 34 -6.49 17.08 3.42
C VAL A 34 -6.79 16.92 1.93
N LEU A 35 -8.02 16.54 1.55
CA LEU A 35 -8.38 16.32 0.14
C LEU A 35 -8.25 17.58 -0.72
N ALA A 36 -8.55 18.76 -0.17
CA ALA A 36 -8.40 20.03 -0.86
C ALA A 36 -6.93 20.36 -1.15
N GLN A 37 -6.00 19.98 -0.25
CA GLN A 37 -4.59 20.29 -0.39
C GLN A 37 -3.82 19.22 -1.16
N VAL A 38 -4.10 17.93 -0.93
CA VAL A 38 -3.31 16.85 -1.55
C VAL A 38 -3.96 16.23 -2.77
N GLY A 39 -5.26 16.46 -2.99
CA GLY A 39 -6.07 15.84 -4.04
C GLY A 39 -6.62 14.47 -3.65
N LEU A 40 -7.49 13.93 -4.52
CA LEU A 40 -8.15 12.64 -4.34
C LEU A 40 -7.18 11.44 -4.51
N PHE A 41 -7.74 10.23 -4.54
CA PHE A 41 -6.98 9.04 -4.92
C PHE A 41 -6.47 9.15 -6.36
N ASP A 42 -5.29 8.61 -6.59
CA ASP A 42 -4.70 8.55 -7.92
C ASP A 42 -5.25 7.33 -8.66
N GLU A 43 -6.07 7.57 -9.69
CA GLU A 43 -6.84 6.54 -10.41
C GLU A 43 -5.98 5.47 -11.08
N ARG A 44 -4.67 5.71 -11.21
CA ARG A 44 -3.72 4.67 -11.68
C ARG A 44 -3.66 3.50 -10.69
N PHE A 45 -3.92 3.76 -9.40
CA PHE A 45 -4.08 2.75 -8.36
C PHE A 45 -5.55 2.34 -8.27
N PHE A 46 -5.94 1.31 -9.02
CA PHE A 46 -7.27 0.72 -8.88
C PHE A 46 -7.44 -0.07 -7.57
N PHE A 47 -6.39 -0.79 -7.13
CA PHE A 47 -6.43 -1.66 -5.95
C PHE A 47 -5.01 -1.85 -5.39
N TYR A 48 -4.87 -1.75 -4.07
CA TYR A 48 -3.61 -1.66 -3.32
C TYR A 48 -2.76 -0.41 -3.62
N TYR A 49 -2.10 0.10 -2.57
CA TYR A 49 -1.23 1.29 -2.55
C TYR A 49 -1.91 2.65 -2.80
N GLU A 50 -3.20 2.70 -3.12
CA GLU A 50 -3.96 3.95 -3.24
C GLU A 50 -4.05 4.72 -1.93
N ASP A 51 -4.22 3.99 -0.82
CA ASP A 51 -4.30 4.50 0.54
C ASP A 51 -2.92 4.94 1.05
N ILE A 52 -1.89 4.12 0.83
CA ILE A 52 -0.50 4.46 1.15
C ILE A 52 -0.05 5.70 0.35
N ASP A 53 -0.39 5.80 -0.93
CA ASP A 53 -0.11 6.98 -1.74
C ASP A 53 -0.72 8.25 -1.15
N LEU A 54 -2.00 8.19 -0.77
CA LEU A 54 -2.68 9.32 -0.14
C LEU A 54 -2.03 9.70 1.18
N CYS A 55 -1.69 8.72 2.02
CA CYS A 55 -1.00 8.91 3.29
C CYS A 55 0.36 9.61 3.11
N VAL A 56 1.16 9.15 2.15
CA VAL A 56 2.47 9.76 1.86
C VAL A 56 2.29 11.21 1.38
N ARG A 57 1.34 11.48 0.49
CA ARG A 57 1.05 12.85 0.04
C ARG A 57 0.54 13.74 1.17
N ALA A 58 -0.33 13.24 2.03
CA ALA A 58 -0.81 13.95 3.22
C ALA A 58 0.35 14.35 4.14
N ARG A 59 1.25 13.42 4.45
CA ARG A 59 2.43 13.69 5.29
C ARG A 59 3.41 14.68 4.65
N GLN A 60 3.60 14.61 3.33
CA GLN A 60 4.42 15.60 2.60
C GLN A 60 3.87 17.04 2.72
N HIS A 61 2.57 17.20 3.02
CA HIS A 61 1.91 18.48 3.25
C HIS A 61 1.73 18.81 4.74
N GLY A 62 2.40 18.08 5.64
CA GLY A 62 2.40 18.35 7.08
C GLY A 62 1.21 17.77 7.85
N PHE A 63 0.34 16.99 7.21
CA PHE A 63 -0.75 16.31 7.91
C PHE A 63 -0.26 15.09 8.68
N GLN A 64 -0.87 14.85 9.83
CA GLN A 64 -0.64 13.66 10.64
C GLN A 64 -1.64 12.55 10.28
N ILE A 65 -1.20 11.32 10.48
CA ILE A 65 -2.02 10.12 10.32
C ILE A 65 -2.03 9.44 11.67
N ALA A 66 -3.23 9.19 12.19
CA ALA A 66 -3.40 8.55 13.48
C ALA A 66 -4.60 7.60 13.48
N CYS A 67 -4.53 6.61 14.37
CA CYS A 67 -5.64 5.73 14.71
C CYS A 67 -6.08 6.01 16.14
N ASP A 68 -7.40 6.01 16.34
CA ASP A 68 -7.99 6.00 17.66
C ASP A 68 -8.14 4.53 18.13
N PRO A 69 -7.42 4.11 19.20
CA PRO A 69 -7.50 2.74 19.68
C PRO A 69 -8.87 2.39 20.30
N ALA A 70 -9.69 3.39 20.65
CA ALA A 70 -11.05 3.17 21.15
C ALA A 70 -12.03 2.78 20.03
N VAL A 71 -11.66 2.96 18.76
CA VAL A 71 -12.49 2.63 17.60
C VAL A 71 -12.01 1.35 16.95
N SER A 72 -12.92 0.38 16.81
CA SER A 72 -12.65 -0.87 16.10
C SER A 72 -13.65 -1.09 14.98
N VAL A 73 -13.15 -1.64 13.86
CA VAL A 73 -13.95 -1.99 12.68
C VAL A 73 -13.57 -3.39 12.22
N VAL A 74 -14.57 -4.22 11.93
CA VAL A 74 -14.35 -5.57 11.40
C VAL A 74 -14.12 -5.50 9.89
N HIS A 75 -12.96 -5.96 9.44
CA HIS A 75 -12.62 -6.02 8.02
C HIS A 75 -12.59 -7.46 7.49
N ALA A 76 -13.43 -7.75 6.50
CA ALA A 76 -13.43 -9.03 5.80
C ALA A 76 -12.26 -9.11 4.80
N VAL A 77 -11.09 -9.50 5.31
CA VAL A 77 -9.83 -9.55 4.55
C VAL A 77 -9.99 -10.35 3.25
N ALA A 78 -9.55 -9.75 2.14
CA ALA A 78 -9.55 -10.33 0.79
C ALA A 78 -10.93 -10.77 0.26
N ALA A 79 -12.05 -10.30 0.84
CA ALA A 79 -13.39 -10.66 0.39
C ALA A 79 -13.62 -10.33 -1.11
N SER A 80 -13.17 -9.15 -1.57
CA SER A 80 -13.35 -8.69 -2.96
C SER A 80 -12.60 -9.52 -4.01
N THR A 81 -11.59 -10.28 -3.61
CA THR A 81 -10.75 -11.09 -4.51
C THR A 81 -10.87 -12.59 -4.27
N ARG A 82 -11.72 -13.01 -3.31
CA ARG A 82 -11.86 -14.42 -2.91
C ARG A 82 -12.22 -15.35 -4.07
N ARG A 83 -12.99 -14.85 -5.04
CA ARG A 83 -13.45 -15.64 -6.21
C ARG A 83 -12.52 -15.52 -7.43
N ALA A 84 -11.42 -14.78 -7.32
CA ALA A 84 -10.50 -14.53 -8.43
C ALA A 84 -9.05 -14.78 -7.98
N PRO A 85 -8.59 -16.06 -8.01
CA PRO A 85 -7.22 -16.43 -7.69
C PRO A 85 -6.22 -15.59 -8.51
N GLY A 86 -5.12 -15.15 -7.91
CA GLY A 86 -4.12 -14.32 -8.59
C GLY A 86 -4.47 -12.84 -8.73
N LEU A 87 -5.75 -12.45 -8.73
CA LEU A 87 -6.15 -11.06 -8.98
C LEU A 87 -5.62 -10.10 -7.90
N ARG A 88 -5.70 -10.52 -6.63
CA ARG A 88 -5.12 -9.78 -5.50
C ARG A 88 -3.63 -9.52 -5.73
N MET A 89 -2.90 -10.57 -6.08
CA MET A 89 -1.46 -10.50 -6.24
C MET A 89 -1.06 -9.72 -7.49
N PHE A 90 -1.86 -9.78 -8.55
CA PHE A 90 -1.71 -8.94 -9.74
C PHE A 90 -1.77 -7.46 -9.40
N TYR A 91 -2.83 -7.01 -8.72
CA TYR A 91 -2.93 -5.61 -8.34
C TYR A 91 -1.85 -5.21 -7.32
N MET A 92 -1.50 -6.08 -6.37
CA MET A 92 -0.40 -5.85 -5.43
C MET A 92 0.93 -5.60 -6.17
N GLY A 93 1.30 -6.47 -7.12
CA GLY A 93 2.51 -6.33 -7.92
C GLY A 93 2.49 -5.06 -8.78
N ARG A 94 1.39 -4.82 -9.50
CA ARG A 94 1.22 -3.67 -10.39
C ARG A 94 1.29 -2.34 -9.65
N SER A 95 0.48 -2.19 -8.60
CA SER A 95 0.38 -0.97 -7.82
C SER A 95 1.66 -0.67 -7.04
N ARG A 96 2.37 -1.71 -6.58
CA ARG A 96 3.70 -1.52 -5.97
C ARG A 96 4.67 -0.83 -6.93
N GLN A 97 4.75 -1.29 -8.19
CA GLN A 97 5.66 -0.66 -9.16
C GLN A 97 5.30 0.81 -9.44
N LEU A 98 3.99 1.11 -9.54
CA LEU A 98 3.50 2.48 -9.69
C LEU A 98 3.87 3.37 -8.50
N PHE A 99 3.72 2.85 -7.28
CA PHE A 99 4.05 3.58 -6.05
C PHE A 99 5.53 3.95 -5.99
N PHE A 100 6.42 2.98 -6.24
CA PHE A 100 7.86 3.24 -6.23
C PHE A 100 8.33 4.08 -7.41
N ASP A 101 7.62 4.08 -8.54
CA ASP A 101 7.89 5.03 -9.61
C ASP A 101 7.52 6.47 -9.23
N LYS A 102 6.37 6.64 -8.57
CA LYS A 102 5.85 7.94 -8.15
C LYS A 102 6.67 8.58 -7.02
N HIS A 103 7.08 7.78 -6.03
CA HIS A 103 7.73 8.28 -4.81
C HIS A 103 9.24 7.99 -4.72
N GLY A 104 9.76 7.09 -5.55
CA GLY A 104 11.18 6.73 -5.56
C GLY A 104 12.02 7.72 -6.36
N THR A 105 12.82 8.55 -5.67
CA THR A 105 13.75 9.50 -6.27
C THR A 105 15.21 9.20 -5.92
N GLY A 106 16.14 9.62 -6.78
CA GLY A 106 17.59 9.53 -6.55
C GLY A 106 18.08 8.13 -6.14
N TRP A 107 18.88 8.07 -5.08
CA TRP A 107 19.45 6.82 -4.57
C TRP A 107 18.39 5.81 -4.11
N ARG A 108 17.26 6.28 -3.53
CA ARG A 108 16.16 5.40 -3.07
C ARG A 108 15.57 4.59 -4.22
N ARG A 109 15.47 5.20 -5.41
CA ARG A 109 15.06 4.51 -6.64
C ARG A 109 16.08 3.44 -7.05
N GLY A 110 17.37 3.75 -6.95
CA GLY A 110 18.45 2.79 -7.23
C GLY A 110 18.38 1.56 -6.33
N LEU A 111 18.27 1.76 -5.00
CA LEU A 111 18.14 0.65 -4.05
C LEU A 111 16.89 -0.18 -4.32
N TYR A 112 15.76 0.47 -4.62
CA TYR A 112 14.54 -0.23 -4.98
C TYR A 112 14.76 -1.17 -6.17
N LEU A 113 15.32 -0.66 -7.26
CA LEU A 113 15.57 -1.46 -8.47
C LEU A 113 16.55 -2.60 -8.21
N LEU A 114 17.53 -2.38 -7.34
CA LEU A 114 18.49 -3.41 -6.96
C LEU A 114 17.84 -4.56 -6.17
N GLN A 115 16.95 -4.24 -5.22
CA GLN A 115 16.29 -5.26 -4.38
C GLN A 115 15.04 -5.88 -5.02
N GLU A 116 14.52 -5.28 -6.09
CA GLU A 116 13.25 -5.70 -6.70
C GLU A 116 13.27 -7.15 -7.23
N PRO A 117 14.31 -7.61 -7.95
CA PRO A 117 14.36 -8.98 -8.44
C PRO A 117 14.37 -10.00 -7.29
N PHE A 118 15.07 -9.69 -6.19
CA PHE A 118 15.10 -10.53 -5.01
C PHE A 118 13.73 -10.63 -4.34
N GLN A 119 13.05 -9.49 -4.15
CA GLN A 119 11.71 -9.47 -3.58
C GLN A 119 10.70 -10.20 -4.48
N MET A 120 10.83 -10.06 -5.79
CA MET A 120 9.99 -10.74 -6.76
C MET A 120 10.20 -12.26 -6.71
N ALA A 121 11.46 -12.72 -6.75
CA ALA A 121 11.79 -14.14 -6.63
C ALA A 121 11.27 -14.73 -5.31
N ARG A 122 11.46 -14.02 -4.20
CA ARG A 122 10.95 -14.42 -2.88
C ARG A 122 9.42 -14.53 -2.87
N MET A 123 8.71 -13.57 -3.48
CA MET A 123 7.25 -13.59 -3.50
C MET A 123 6.71 -14.72 -4.37
N VAL A 124 7.28 -14.93 -5.55
CA VAL A 124 6.90 -16.04 -6.44
C VAL A 124 7.15 -17.37 -5.76
N ARG A 125 8.32 -17.58 -5.15
CA ARG A 125 8.61 -18.77 -4.37
C ARG A 125 7.57 -18.97 -3.25
N ALA A 126 7.32 -17.93 -2.46
CA ALA A 126 6.41 -18.00 -1.33
C ALA A 126 4.95 -18.27 -1.73
N ARG A 127 4.53 -17.88 -2.93
CA ARG A 127 3.19 -18.18 -3.45
C ARG A 127 3.14 -19.55 -4.12
N TRP A 128 4.16 -19.90 -4.91
CA TRP A 128 4.19 -21.12 -5.69
C TRP A 128 4.54 -22.34 -4.86
N LEU A 129 5.71 -22.33 -4.20
CA LEU A 129 6.23 -23.49 -3.48
C LEU A 129 5.63 -23.61 -2.09
N ASP A 130 5.65 -22.51 -1.32
CA ASP A 130 5.33 -22.57 0.10
C ASP A 130 3.81 -22.62 0.33
N ALA A 131 3.03 -21.88 -0.48
CA ALA A 131 1.57 -21.80 -0.34
C ALA A 131 0.80 -22.68 -1.34
N GLY A 132 1.48 -23.33 -2.31
CA GLY A 132 0.83 -24.13 -3.34
C GLY A 132 -0.16 -23.35 -4.22
N ALA A 133 0.03 -22.03 -4.36
CA ALA A 133 -0.88 -21.11 -5.04
C ALA A 133 -0.23 -20.52 -6.30
N PRO A 134 -0.07 -21.30 -7.39
CA PRO A 134 0.60 -20.85 -8.61
C PRO A 134 -0.12 -19.68 -9.28
N ALA A 135 -1.45 -19.60 -9.19
CA ALA A 135 -2.22 -18.46 -9.71
C ALA A 135 -1.82 -17.13 -9.05
N ASP A 136 -1.50 -17.15 -7.75
CA ASP A 136 -1.02 -15.98 -7.01
C ASP A 136 0.40 -15.57 -7.43
N ALA A 137 1.27 -16.55 -7.69
CA ALA A 137 2.61 -16.28 -8.21
C ALA A 137 2.58 -15.68 -9.62
N ILE A 138 1.78 -16.27 -10.52
CA ILE A 138 1.58 -15.78 -11.90
C ILE A 138 0.93 -14.39 -11.87
N GLY A 139 -0.09 -14.21 -11.03
CA GLY A 139 -0.73 -12.91 -10.83
C GLY A 139 0.28 -11.85 -10.42
N TYR A 140 1.08 -12.12 -9.39
CA TYR A 140 2.11 -11.18 -8.92
C TYR A 140 3.10 -10.78 -10.03
N LEU A 141 3.65 -11.77 -10.75
CA LEU A 141 4.59 -11.53 -11.85
C LEU A 141 3.96 -10.69 -12.96
N GLY A 142 2.76 -11.07 -13.41
CA GLY A 142 2.02 -10.33 -14.42
C GLY A 142 1.74 -8.89 -13.97
N GLY A 143 1.40 -8.69 -12.70
CA GLY A 143 1.22 -7.39 -12.08
C GLY A 143 2.48 -6.53 -12.16
N CYS A 144 3.62 -7.07 -11.71
CA CYS A 144 4.91 -6.37 -11.76
C CYS A 144 5.27 -5.95 -13.19
N LEU A 145 5.13 -6.85 -14.18
CA LEU A 145 5.43 -6.54 -15.58
C LEU A 145 4.56 -5.41 -16.14
N VAL A 146 3.24 -5.47 -15.88
CA VAL A 146 2.31 -4.41 -16.30
C VAL A 146 2.66 -3.08 -15.62
N GLY A 147 2.92 -3.09 -14.31
CA GLY A 147 3.29 -1.88 -13.56
C GLY A 147 4.59 -1.24 -14.09
N LEU A 148 5.58 -2.06 -14.42
CA LEU A 148 6.83 -1.59 -15.02
C LEU A 148 6.62 -1.03 -16.44
N ALA A 149 5.78 -1.66 -17.25
CA ALA A 149 5.43 -1.17 -18.59
C ALA A 149 4.68 0.18 -18.54
N MET A 150 3.80 0.38 -17.55
CA MET A 150 3.10 1.66 -17.33
C MET A 150 4.08 2.81 -17.03
N ARG A 151 5.14 2.54 -16.26
CA ARG A 151 6.22 3.51 -16.00
C ARG A 151 6.94 3.93 -17.28
N VAL A 152 7.30 2.98 -18.15
CA VAL A 152 8.00 3.28 -19.42
C VAL A 152 7.15 4.17 -20.32
N ARG A 153 5.84 3.87 -20.44
CA ARG A 153 4.91 4.69 -21.23
C ARG A 153 4.71 6.09 -20.64
N GLY A 154 4.63 6.20 -19.31
CA GLY A 154 4.56 7.49 -18.61
C GLY A 154 5.79 8.37 -18.88
N ALA A 155 6.99 7.77 -18.82
CA ALA A 155 8.24 8.46 -19.11
C ALA A 155 8.37 8.93 -20.57
N GLN A 156 7.81 8.20 -21.53
CA GLN A 156 7.76 8.60 -22.94
C GLN A 156 6.80 9.76 -23.19
N LYS A 157 5.66 9.79 -22.48
CA LYS A 157 4.65 10.85 -22.61
C LYS A 157 5.09 12.19 -22.01
N ALA A 158 5.94 12.17 -20.97
CA ALA A 158 6.49 13.37 -20.32
C ALA A 158 7.63 14.06 -21.11
N LYS A 159 8.16 13.42 -22.17
CA LYS A 159 9.23 13.96 -23.04
C LYS A 159 8.69 14.58 -24.34
N ARG A 160 7.38 14.53 -24.58
CA ARG A 160 6.68 15.17 -25.70
C ARG A 160 5.99 16.41 -25.19
#